data_AF-A0A9P8IUQ1-F1
#
_entry.id   AF-A0A9P8IUQ1-F1
#
_cell.length_a   1.000
_cell.length_b   1.000
_cell.length_c   1.000
_cell.angle_alpha   90.00
_cell.angle_beta   90.00
_cell.angle_gamma   90.00
#
_symmetry.space_group_name_H-M   'P 1'
#
loop_
_entity.id
_entity.type
_entity.pdbx_description
1 polymer ?
#
loop_
_entity_poly.entity_id
_entity_poly.type
_entity_poly.pdbx_seq_one_letter_code
_entity_poly.pdbx_strand_id
1 'polypeptide(L)'
;MTPKTKDGHIWEPHTGFQKGLDSDAVISPQRSISSINKIFDVIVIGAGYAGLAAARDLSQLNHSVLLIEARDRIGGRTYTAKKDGMKDLCESQYLADTLEDSFTRWEGLGSLIIWATCLEK
;
A
#
# COMPACT_ATOMS: atom_id res chain seq x y z
N MET A 1 -9.14 -3.82 -13.81
CA MET A 1 -9.96 -4.35 -12.70
C MET A 1 -9.17 -4.10 -11.42
N THR A 2 -9.72 -3.38 -10.45
CA THR A 2 -9.02 -3.10 -9.19
C THR A 2 -8.84 -4.41 -8.40
N PRO A 3 -7.67 -4.67 -7.80
CA PRO A 3 -7.47 -5.90 -7.05
C PRO A 3 -8.34 -5.92 -5.78
N LYS A 4 -8.73 -7.12 -5.35
CA LYS A 4 -9.47 -7.34 -4.11
C LYS A 4 -8.53 -7.62 -2.94
N THR A 5 -8.70 -6.90 -1.83
CA THR A 5 -8.08 -7.26 -0.56
C THR A 5 -8.89 -8.33 0.15
N LYS A 6 -8.22 -9.16 0.95
CA LYS A 6 -8.83 -10.10 1.90
C LYS A 6 -9.52 -9.39 3.08
N ASP A 7 -9.24 -8.11 3.28
CA ASP A 7 -9.83 -7.28 4.32
C ASP A 7 -11.17 -6.68 3.91
N GLY A 8 -11.95 -6.30 4.93
CA GLY A 8 -13.24 -5.66 4.75
C GLY A 8 -14.34 -6.65 4.37
N HIS A 9 -15.57 -6.15 4.48
CA HIS A 9 -16.76 -6.89 4.13
C HIS A 9 -17.76 -5.95 3.48
N ILE A 10 -18.55 -6.52 2.57
CA ILE A 10 -19.64 -5.84 1.91
C ILE A 10 -20.91 -6.63 2.17
N TRP A 11 -21.97 -5.93 2.52
CA TRP A 11 -23.29 -6.53 2.64
C TRP A 11 -24.19 -5.95 1.56
N GLU A 12 -24.90 -6.81 0.85
CA GLU A 12 -25.93 -6.39 -0.09
C GLU A 12 -27.24 -7.14 0.18
N PRO A 13 -28.40 -6.49 0.04
CA PRO A 13 -29.68 -7.13 0.32
C PRO A 13 -29.94 -8.43 -0.46
N HIS A 14 -29.38 -8.54 -1.67
CA HIS A 14 -29.65 -9.64 -2.59
C HIS A 14 -28.56 -10.72 -2.60
N THR A 15 -27.30 -10.35 -2.33
CA THR A 15 -26.17 -11.31 -2.30
C THR A 15 -25.69 -11.67 -0.90
N GLY A 16 -26.18 -10.96 0.13
CA GLY A 16 -25.80 -11.18 1.51
C GLY A 16 -24.41 -10.63 1.85
N PHE A 17 -23.76 -11.25 2.83
CA PHE A 17 -22.45 -10.84 3.33
C PHE A 17 -21.33 -11.46 2.50
N GLN A 18 -20.46 -10.62 1.94
CA GLN A 18 -19.30 -11.04 1.17
C GLN A 18 -18.03 -10.46 1.79
N LYS A 19 -16.96 -11.24 1.75
CA LYS A 19 -15.65 -10.86 2.27
C LYS A 19 -14.77 -10.28 1.16
N GLY A 20 -14.03 -9.24 1.50
CA GLY A 20 -13.07 -8.60 0.61
C GLY A 20 -13.65 -7.40 -0.12
N LEU A 21 -12.84 -6.36 -0.23
CA LEU A 21 -13.18 -5.11 -0.90
C LEU A 21 -12.18 -4.80 -2.01
N ASP A 22 -12.62 -4.07 -3.03
CA ASP A 22 -11.73 -3.58 -4.07
C ASP A 22 -10.86 -2.46 -3.49
N SER A 23 -9.54 -2.57 -3.61
CA SER A 23 -8.63 -1.56 -3.07
C SER A 23 -7.38 -1.43 -3.95
N ASP A 24 -7.02 -0.19 -4.26
CA ASP A 24 -5.76 0.11 -4.98
C ASP A 24 -4.53 -0.15 -4.10
N ALA A 25 -4.71 -0.29 -2.78
CA ALA A 25 -3.62 -0.54 -1.85
C ALA A 25 -3.10 -1.99 -1.90
N VAL A 26 -3.79 -2.89 -2.61
CA VAL A 26 -3.36 -4.29 -2.76
C VAL A 26 -2.11 -4.35 -3.63
N ILE A 27 -1.08 -5.02 -3.13
CA ILE A 27 0.20 -5.15 -3.83
C ILE A 27 0.22 -6.46 -4.60
N SER A 28 0.46 -6.37 -5.92
CA SER A 28 0.64 -7.52 -6.80
C SER A 28 1.81 -7.28 -7.77
N PRO A 29 2.82 -8.17 -7.82
CA PRO A 29 2.96 -9.38 -7.02
C PRO A 29 3.24 -9.09 -5.53
N GLN A 30 2.79 -9.97 -4.63
CA GLN A 30 2.94 -9.80 -3.17
C GLN A 30 4.39 -9.90 -2.66
N ARG A 31 5.31 -10.32 -3.53
CA ARG A 31 6.74 -10.47 -3.23
C ARG A 31 7.53 -9.98 -4.43
N SER A 32 8.48 -9.07 -4.18
CA SER A 32 9.38 -8.53 -5.21
C SER A 32 10.84 -8.94 -5.02
N ILE A 33 11.16 -9.75 -4.00
CA ILE A 33 12.53 -10.19 -3.73
C ILE A 33 12.89 -11.44 -4.54
N SER A 34 14.00 -11.37 -5.29
CA SER A 34 14.48 -12.45 -6.17
C SER A 34 15.30 -13.53 -5.44
N SER A 35 15.94 -13.19 -4.31
CA SER A 35 16.77 -14.12 -3.53
C SER A 35 16.50 -13.98 -2.03
N ILE A 36 16.33 -15.10 -1.33
CA ILE A 36 16.10 -15.09 0.13
C ILE A 36 17.39 -14.95 0.95
N ASN A 37 18.54 -15.11 0.30
CA ASN A 37 19.86 -14.97 0.94
C ASN A 37 20.42 -13.55 0.84
N LYS A 38 19.60 -12.58 0.42
CA LYS A 38 20.01 -11.18 0.35
C LYS A 38 20.10 -10.60 1.77
N ILE A 39 21.24 -10.01 2.10
CA ILE A 39 21.45 -9.26 3.33
C ILE A 39 20.86 -7.86 3.12
N PHE A 40 20.10 -7.39 4.10
CA PHE A 40 19.53 -6.05 4.14
C PHE A 40 20.11 -5.28 5.33
N ASP A 41 20.29 -3.98 5.17
CA ASP A 41 20.72 -3.09 6.24
C ASP A 41 19.61 -2.91 7.28
N VAL A 42 18.36 -2.82 6.82
CA VAL A 42 17.20 -2.63 7.69
C VAL A 42 16.03 -3.50 7.24
N ILE A 43 15.30 -4.04 8.22
CA ILE A 43 14.02 -4.73 8.01
C ILE A 43 12.92 -3.91 8.69
N VAL A 44 11.90 -3.52 7.93
CA VAL A 44 10.72 -2.82 8.44
C VAL A 44 9.54 -3.80 8.44
N ILE A 45 8.92 -3.97 9.61
CA ILE A 45 7.76 -4.86 9.78
C ILE A 45 6.50 -3.99 9.90
N GLY A 46 5.61 -4.13 8.92
CA GLY A 46 4.35 -3.41 8.78
C GLY A 46 4.41 -2.30 7.72
N ALA A 47 3.55 -2.38 6.71
CA ALA A 47 3.37 -1.38 5.66
C ALA A 47 2.19 -0.43 5.93
N GLY A 48 2.01 -0.04 7.20
CA GLY A 48 1.21 1.14 7.57
C GLY A 48 1.98 2.44 7.33
N TYR A 49 1.35 3.59 7.55
CA TYR A 49 2.00 4.90 7.33
C TYR A 49 3.39 5.03 7.99
N ALA A 50 3.53 4.60 9.24
CA ALA A 50 4.81 4.67 9.95
C ALA A 50 5.91 3.82 9.28
N GLY A 51 5.59 2.59 8.88
CA GLY A 51 6.57 1.70 8.23
C GLY A 51 6.88 2.13 6.80
N LEU A 52 5.89 2.64 6.06
CA LEU A 52 6.11 3.22 4.73
C LEU A 52 7.00 4.47 4.80
N ALA A 53 6.78 5.35 5.77
CA ALA A 53 7.64 6.51 5.99
C ALA A 53 9.07 6.08 6.35
N ALA A 54 9.24 5.17 7.30
CA ALA A 54 10.56 4.65 7.68
C ALA A 54 11.29 4.00 6.49
N ALA A 55 10.60 3.14 5.73
CA ALA A 55 11.18 2.48 4.57
C ALA A 55 11.56 3.49 3.47
N ARG A 56 10.72 4.50 3.22
CA ARG A 56 11.02 5.59 2.28
C ARG A 56 12.28 6.35 2.69
N ASP A 57 12.33 6.84 3.93
CA ASP A 57 13.42 7.69 4.41
C ASP A 57 14.75 6.94 4.42
N LEU A 58 14.76 5.69 4.90
CA LEU A 58 15.95 4.83 4.88
C LEU A 58 16.42 4.50 3.46
N SER A 59 15.49 4.26 2.53
CA SER A 59 15.84 4.03 1.13
C SER A 59 16.46 5.28 0.49
N GLN A 60 15.95 6.48 0.82
CA GLN A 60 16.53 7.76 0.37
C GLN A 60 17.93 8.00 0.94
N LEU A 61 18.23 7.46 2.11
CA LEU A 61 19.57 7.46 2.72
C LEU A 61 20.49 6.36 2.16
N ASN A 62 20.08 5.66 1.09
CA ASN A 62 20.81 4.57 0.43
C ASN A 62 21.00 3.31 1.29
N HIS A 63 20.12 3.06 2.26
CA HIS A 63 20.07 1.77 2.95
C HIS A 63 19.27 0.75 2.12
N SER A 64 19.72 -0.50 2.13
CA SER A 64 18.95 -1.62 1.61
C SER A 64 17.87 -2.01 2.62
N VAL A 65 16.60 -1.81 2.24
CA VAL A 65 15.46 -2.03 3.13
C VAL A 65 14.59 -3.19 2.65
N LEU A 66 14.25 -4.10 3.57
CA LEU A 66 13.23 -5.11 3.37
C LEU A 66 11.95 -4.72 4.14
N LEU A 67 10.88 -4.41 3.42
CA LEU A 67 9.56 -4.16 4.00
C LEU A 67 8.72 -5.44 3.99
N ILE A 68 8.20 -5.84 5.14
CA ILE A 68 7.36 -7.03 5.31
C ILE A 68 5.99 -6.60 5.84
N GLU A 69 4.92 -7.01 5.19
CA GLU A 69 3.54 -6.76 5.62
C GLU A 69 2.78 -8.08 5.75
N ALA A 70 1.94 -8.20 6.78
CA ALA A 70 1.15 -9.40 7.04
C ALA A 70 -0.08 -9.50 6.11
N ARG A 71 -0.57 -8.35 5.64
CA ARG A 71 -1.73 -8.22 4.76
C ARG A 71 -1.32 -8.28 3.28
N ASP A 72 -2.31 -8.38 2.42
CA ASP A 72 -2.13 -8.31 0.96
C ASP A 72 -2.05 -6.88 0.42
N ARG A 73 -2.16 -5.88 1.31
CA ARG A 73 -2.25 -4.46 0.97
C ARG A 73 -1.43 -3.60 1.93
N ILE A 74 -1.11 -2.40 1.48
CA ILE A 74 -0.48 -1.34 2.29
C ILE A 74 -1.54 -0.47 3.01
N GLY A 75 -1.05 0.50 3.80
CA GLY A 75 -1.85 1.48 4.55
C GLY A 75 -2.13 1.07 6.00
N GLY A 76 -2.06 -0.24 6.30
CA GLY A 76 -2.27 -0.76 7.65
C GLY A 76 -3.72 -0.57 8.12
N ARG A 77 -3.93 0.20 9.18
CA ARG A 77 -5.25 0.46 9.77
C ARG A 77 -6.14 1.36 8.93
N THR A 78 -5.54 2.17 8.06
CA THR A 78 -6.26 3.11 7.20
C THR A 78 -6.04 2.67 5.75
N TYR A 79 -7.13 2.39 5.04
CA TYR A 79 -7.09 2.08 3.62
C TYR A 79 -8.43 2.41 2.98
N THR A 80 -8.40 2.67 1.68
CA THR A 80 -9.59 3.00 0.90
C THR A 80 -10.09 1.76 0.19
N ALA A 81 -11.39 1.51 0.33
CA ALA A 81 -12.12 0.52 -0.45
C ALA A 81 -13.02 1.23 -1.48
N LYS A 82 -13.15 0.63 -2.67
CA LYS A 82 -14.01 1.09 -3.75
C LYS A 82 -15.21 0.16 -3.90
N LYS A 83 -16.36 0.73 -4.26
CA LYS A 83 -17.55 0.00 -4.71
C LYS A 83 -18.17 0.75 -5.89
N ASP A 84 -18.33 0.08 -7.04
CA ASP A 84 -19.04 0.56 -8.25
C ASP A 84 -19.17 2.09 -8.41
N GLY A 85 -18.07 2.75 -8.75
CA GLY A 85 -18.05 4.19 -9.06
C GLY A 85 -18.12 5.13 -7.85
N MET A 86 -18.44 4.63 -6.65
CA MET A 86 -18.23 5.37 -5.40
C MET A 86 -16.80 5.14 -4.91
N LYS A 87 -15.98 6.20 -5.00
CA LYS A 87 -14.80 6.30 -4.15
C LYS A 87 -15.30 6.44 -2.70
N ASP A 88 -14.54 5.87 -1.76
CA ASP A 88 -14.62 6.18 -0.33
C ASP A 88 -15.64 5.38 0.50
N LEU A 89 -15.34 4.09 0.68
CA LEU A 89 -15.75 3.36 1.88
C LEU A 89 -14.58 3.33 2.87
N CYS A 90 -14.18 4.49 3.42
CA CYS A 90 -13.18 4.57 4.49
C CYS A 90 -13.77 5.23 5.75
N GLU A 91 -13.60 4.60 6.92
CA GLU A 91 -13.96 5.16 8.23
C GLU A 91 -12.99 6.26 8.74
N SER A 92 -12.00 6.66 7.93
CA SER A 92 -10.98 7.64 8.34
C SER A 92 -10.57 8.54 7.16
N GLN A 93 -11.53 9.21 6.53
CA GLN A 93 -11.26 10.13 5.42
C GLN A 93 -10.43 11.36 5.83
N TYR A 94 -10.47 11.78 7.10
CA TYR A 94 -9.87 13.06 7.51
C TYR A 94 -8.33 13.09 7.64
N LEU A 95 -7.65 11.94 7.75
CA LEU A 95 -6.18 11.89 7.88
C LEU A 95 -5.46 11.47 6.59
N ALA A 96 -6.16 10.80 5.67
CA ALA A 96 -5.61 10.43 4.37
C ALA A 96 -5.41 11.67 3.50
N ASP A 97 -6.38 12.59 3.48
CA ASP A 97 -6.33 13.83 2.69
C ASP A 97 -5.16 14.74 3.11
N THR A 98 -4.84 14.83 4.39
CA THR A 98 -3.73 15.70 4.87
C THR A 98 -2.34 15.15 4.51
N LEU A 99 -2.20 13.83 4.39
CA LEU A 99 -0.94 13.19 3.97
C LEU A 99 -0.87 13.04 2.45
N GLU A 100 -1.99 12.86 1.76
CA GLU A 100 -2.08 12.94 0.31
C GLU A 100 -1.74 14.35 -0.18
N ASP A 101 -2.15 15.44 0.47
CA ASP A 101 -1.76 16.81 0.07
C ASP A 101 -0.23 17.03 0.09
N SER A 102 0.49 16.30 0.95
CA SER A 102 1.96 16.32 1.01
C SER A 102 2.62 15.37 -0.01
N PHE A 103 1.89 14.41 -0.56
CA PHE A 103 2.36 13.41 -1.52
C PHE A 103 1.94 13.71 -2.97
N THR A 104 0.81 14.42 -3.18
CA THR A 104 0.18 14.72 -4.46
C THR A 104 0.60 16.07 -5.05
N ARG A 105 1.22 16.95 -4.26
CA ARG A 105 1.83 18.20 -4.76
C ARG A 105 3.19 17.97 -5.42
N TRP A 106 3.28 16.95 -6.28
CA TRP A 106 4.36 16.69 -7.22
C TRP A 106 3.74 16.42 -8.61
N GLU A 107 2.92 17.36 -9.08
CA GLU A 107 2.53 17.47 -10.50
C GLU A 107 3.74 17.98 -11.28
N GLY A 108 4.52 17.06 -11.85
CA GLY A 108 5.66 17.45 -12.67
C GLY A 108 6.28 16.36 -13.53
N LEU A 109 6.22 15.09 -13.13
CA LEU A 109 6.77 13.99 -13.95
C LEU A 109 5.89 12.76 -13.81
N GLY A 110 5.36 12.31 -14.93
CA GLY A 110 4.33 11.28 -15.02
C GLY A 110 4.70 9.93 -14.40
N SER A 111 3.65 9.12 -14.24
CA SER A 111 3.62 7.70 -13.85
C SER A 111 4.03 7.39 -12.40
N LEU A 112 3.02 7.26 -11.52
CA LEU A 112 3.16 6.57 -10.24
C LEU A 112 3.28 5.07 -10.50
N ILE A 113 4.50 4.64 -10.80
CA ILE A 113 4.91 3.24 -10.89
C ILE A 113 5.55 2.91 -9.54
N ILE A 114 4.87 2.14 -8.69
CA ILE A 114 5.52 1.46 -7.57
C ILE A 114 6.34 0.32 -8.18
N TRP A 115 7.54 0.63 -8.64
CA TRP A 115 8.61 -0.34 -8.79
C TRP A 115 9.62 -0.03 -7.70
N ALA A 116 9.74 -0.94 -6.73
CA ALA A 116 10.92 -1.02 -5.90
C ALA A 116 12.07 -1.50 -6.79
N THR A 117 12.66 -0.59 -7.56
CA THR A 117 13.90 -0.88 -8.27
C THR A 117 14.99 -0.99 -7.21
N CYS A 118 15.45 -2.22 -7.01
CA CYS A 118 16.78 -2.48 -6.49
C CYS A 118 17.78 -1.78 -7.42
N LEU A 119 18.15 -0.54 -7.11
CA LEU A 119 19.27 0.15 -7.74
C LEU A 119 20.54 -0.54 -7.23
N GLU A 120 20.96 -1.57 -7.96
CA GLU A 120 22.36 -1.97 -8.00
C GLU A 120 23.15 -0.82 -8.64
N LYS A 121 24.33 -0.55 -8.05
CA LYS A 121 25.26 0.48 -8.51
C LYS A 121 25.74 0.25 -9.94
#